data_AF-A0A0R3R8T7-F1
#
_entry.id   AF-A0A0R3R8T7-F1
#
_cell.length_a   1.000
_cell.length_b   1.000
_cell.length_c   1.000
_cell.angle_alpha   90.00
_cell.angle_beta   90.00
_cell.angle_gamma   90.00
#
_symmetry.space_group_name_H-M   'P 1'
#
loop_
_entity.id
_entity.type
_entity.pdbx_description
1 polymer ?
#
loop_
_entity_poly.entity_id
_entity_poly.type
_entity_poly.pdbx_seq_one_letter_code
_entity_poly.pdbx_strand_id
1 'polypeptide(L)'
;KAASKSHVNIPIEGLHFHRWLQFACSNNIKDHPIFPLILQNLAIHLYSRKIYLAAKFCFGEKYLTNPSSKSLFEELREKILPQLEYNSKMDVSLFYKAFAQWLSNPKICSASFRAFDNFLLDHLLQFIVANDFHPWLEYININELRKKISDEQKLYIFACHLGSLVVNPPVIRAPQFGKRSQALPYPVIPLHPTLPREVPFDLSIACDSRHCLTPYASHLRAINEAARVFVGAKDQIEMLDDEYVGYYPDLYTKSAAELAIVLKCGTAFGNKCAHPTTSTVIVTVSRYQTSVEAKMKANRQKRSDKLASTYSKLFEQTSLHCANLENIVIKMYGHMQGFDSSTALHAKLLRDAGRILFYHSTSSITSLEMIFPAVADSYGFILAKLGK
;
A
#
# COMPACT_ATOMS: atom_id res chain seq x y z
N LYS A 1 -2.03 -15.35 1.42
CA LYS A 1 -1.21 -16.51 1.87
C LYS A 1 0.12 -16.63 1.11
N ALA A 2 0.17 -16.38 -0.21
CA ALA A 2 1.44 -16.30 -0.95
C ALA A 2 2.18 -14.95 -0.71
N ALA A 3 1.46 -13.83 -0.75
CA ALA A 3 2.01 -12.50 -0.43
C ALA A 3 2.58 -12.36 1.00
N SER A 4 2.13 -13.20 1.95
CA SER A 4 2.67 -13.26 3.33
C SER A 4 3.99 -14.03 3.44
N LYS A 5 4.57 -14.49 2.32
CA LYS A 5 5.88 -15.16 2.21
C LYS A 5 6.92 -14.32 1.44
N SER A 6 6.65 -13.03 1.23
CA SER A 6 7.55 -12.08 0.56
C SER A 6 7.95 -10.98 1.53
N HIS A 7 9.25 -10.87 1.83
CA HIS A 7 9.84 -9.77 2.60
C HIS A 7 10.00 -8.48 1.76
N VAL A 8 9.71 -8.56 0.44
CA VAL A 8 9.63 -7.43 -0.48
C VAL A 8 8.21 -6.90 -0.47
N ASN A 9 8.01 -5.75 0.16
CA ASN A 9 6.72 -5.07 0.26
C ASN A 9 6.58 -4.07 -0.89
N ILE A 10 5.66 -4.35 -1.82
CA ILE A 10 5.33 -3.44 -2.92
C ILE A 10 4.82 -2.12 -2.31
N PRO A 11 5.48 -0.99 -2.57
CA PRO A 11 5.11 0.27 -2.00
C PRO A 11 3.87 0.73 -2.77
N ILE A 12 2.88 1.14 -2.00
CA ILE A 12 1.47 1.08 -2.36
C ILE A 12 1.12 2.27 -3.30
N GLU A 13 2.09 3.10 -3.70
CA GLU A 13 1.91 4.36 -4.42
C GLU A 13 1.33 4.25 -5.83
N GLY A 14 1.39 3.06 -6.46
CA GLY A 14 0.74 2.80 -7.75
C GLY A 14 -0.74 2.40 -7.67
N LEU A 15 -1.25 1.99 -6.50
CA LEU A 15 -2.60 1.42 -6.31
C LEU A 15 -3.45 2.20 -5.26
N HIS A 16 -2.94 3.34 -4.78
CA HIS A 16 -3.32 3.92 -3.49
C HIS A 16 -4.71 4.56 -3.42
N PHE A 17 -5.17 5.31 -4.44
CA PHE A 17 -6.35 6.19 -4.27
C PHE A 17 -7.65 5.41 -4.01
N HIS A 18 -7.94 4.40 -4.83
CA HIS A 18 -9.19 3.66 -4.74
C HIS A 18 -9.22 2.83 -3.45
N ARG A 19 -8.06 2.32 -3.02
CA ARG A 19 -7.91 1.61 -1.74
C ARG A 19 -8.11 2.54 -0.54
N TRP A 20 -7.59 3.77 -0.57
CA TRP A 20 -7.85 4.76 0.48
C TRP A 20 -9.32 5.17 0.53
N LEU A 21 -9.96 5.36 -0.63
CA LEU A 21 -11.39 5.65 -0.71
C LEU A 21 -12.25 4.48 -0.21
N GLN A 22 -11.98 3.25 -0.66
CA GLN A 22 -12.63 2.04 -0.15
C GLN A 22 -12.40 1.86 1.35
N PHE A 23 -11.19 2.18 1.83
CA PHE A 23 -10.86 2.08 3.24
C PHE A 23 -11.61 3.14 4.05
N ALA A 24 -11.75 4.37 3.53
CA ALA A 24 -12.60 5.40 4.13
C ALA A 24 -14.09 5.00 4.15
N CYS A 25 -14.55 4.21 3.17
CA CYS A 25 -15.91 3.69 3.10
C CYS A 25 -16.11 2.33 3.78
N SER A 26 -15.09 1.78 4.46
CA SER A 26 -15.21 0.48 5.12
C SER A 26 -16.04 0.56 6.41
N ASN A 27 -16.76 -0.51 6.71
CA ASN A 27 -17.55 -0.56 7.94
C ASN A 27 -16.64 -0.40 9.18
N ASN A 28 -17.11 0.34 10.19
CA ASN A 28 -16.45 0.60 11.47
C ASN A 28 -15.16 1.43 11.43
N ILE A 29 -14.63 1.80 10.26
CA ILE A 29 -13.40 2.59 10.17
C ILE A 29 -13.61 4.05 10.56
N LYS A 30 -14.81 4.57 10.30
CA LYS A 30 -15.23 5.94 10.58
C LYS A 30 -15.25 6.25 12.09
N ASP A 31 -15.43 5.22 12.90
CA ASP A 31 -15.42 5.31 14.36
C ASP A 31 -14.01 5.09 14.94
N HIS A 32 -13.00 4.86 14.08
CA HIS A 32 -11.62 4.65 14.51
C HIS A 32 -10.86 5.98 14.63
N PRO A 33 -10.03 6.20 15.67
CA PRO A 33 -9.27 7.43 15.86
C PRO A 33 -8.25 7.73 14.74
N ILE A 34 -8.00 6.79 13.81
CA ILE A 34 -7.10 6.98 12.66
C ILE A 34 -7.83 7.50 11.42
N PHE A 35 -9.17 7.59 11.45
CA PHE A 35 -9.96 8.00 10.30
C PHE A 35 -9.52 9.36 9.72
N PRO A 36 -9.19 10.38 10.53
CA PRO A 36 -8.63 11.63 10.02
C PRO A 36 -7.36 11.42 9.19
N LEU A 37 -6.47 10.52 9.61
CA LEU A 37 -5.23 10.20 8.87
C LEU A 37 -5.52 9.53 7.52
N ILE A 38 -6.57 8.72 7.43
CA ILE A 38 -7.04 8.12 6.17
C ILE A 38 -7.46 9.22 5.19
N LEU A 39 -8.24 10.19 5.67
CA LEU A 39 -8.68 11.33 4.85
C LEU A 39 -7.49 12.22 4.45
N GLN A 40 -6.54 12.47 5.35
CA GLN A 40 -5.31 13.21 5.03
C GLN A 40 -4.57 12.58 3.85
N ASN A 41 -4.33 11.27 3.90
CA ASN A 41 -3.69 10.54 2.81
C ASN A 41 -4.51 10.61 1.51
N LEU A 42 -5.84 10.49 1.61
CA LEU A 42 -6.72 10.63 0.45
C LEU A 42 -6.63 12.05 -0.16
N ALA A 43 -6.61 13.11 0.66
CA ALA A 43 -6.44 14.49 0.18
C ALA A 43 -5.08 14.70 -0.49
N ILE A 44 -3.99 14.19 0.08
CA ILE A 44 -2.65 14.28 -0.54
C ILE A 44 -2.69 13.65 -1.94
N HIS A 45 -3.28 12.46 -2.07
CA HIS A 45 -3.39 11.79 -3.36
C HIS A 45 -4.30 12.52 -4.36
N LEU A 46 -5.38 13.15 -3.89
CA LEU A 46 -6.30 13.89 -4.75
C LEU A 46 -5.71 15.22 -5.21
N TYR A 47 -5.11 16.00 -4.31
CA TYR A 47 -4.83 17.41 -4.57
C TYR A 47 -3.34 17.74 -4.81
N SER A 48 -2.41 16.82 -4.53
CA SER A 48 -0.98 17.06 -4.77
C SER A 48 -0.67 17.37 -6.24
N ARG A 49 0.37 18.18 -6.45
CA ARG A 49 0.84 18.56 -7.78
C ARG A 49 2.09 17.75 -8.12
N LYS A 50 1.93 16.81 -9.04
CA LYS A 50 3.06 16.05 -9.59
C LYS A 50 3.70 16.85 -10.71
N ILE A 51 5.02 16.93 -10.71
CA ILE A 51 5.79 17.60 -11.76
C ILE A 51 6.27 16.53 -12.75
N TYR A 52 5.89 16.66 -14.01
CA TYR A 52 6.36 15.81 -15.09
C TYR A 52 6.75 16.68 -16.28
N LEU A 53 7.99 16.54 -16.77
CA LEU A 53 8.53 17.34 -17.88
C LEU A 53 8.27 18.86 -17.72
N ALA A 54 8.56 19.41 -16.53
CA ALA A 54 8.36 20.81 -16.16
C ALA A 54 6.90 21.32 -16.10
N ALA A 55 5.91 20.47 -16.39
CA ALA A 55 4.49 20.79 -16.21
C ALA A 55 3.96 20.22 -14.89
N LYS A 56 3.13 21.02 -14.19
CA LYS A 56 2.44 20.61 -12.96
C LYS A 56 1.10 19.96 -13.33
N PHE A 57 0.89 18.74 -12.87
CA PHE A 57 -0.35 17.99 -13.07
C PHE A 57 -0.96 17.62 -11.72
N CYS A 58 -2.29 17.53 -11.70
CA CYS A 58 -3.04 16.94 -10.60
C CYS A 58 -3.97 15.90 -11.18
N PHE A 59 -4.00 14.72 -10.56
CA PHE A 59 -4.82 13.61 -11.04
C PHE A 59 -6.20 13.57 -10.36
N GLY A 60 -6.43 14.37 -9.31
CA GLY A 60 -7.66 14.39 -8.52
C GLY A 60 -8.94 14.57 -9.32
N GLU A 61 -8.94 15.49 -10.31
CA GLU A 61 -10.11 15.76 -11.14
C GLU A 61 -10.58 14.48 -11.84
N LYS A 62 -9.65 13.76 -12.45
CA LYS A 62 -9.92 12.50 -13.15
C LYS A 62 -10.50 11.44 -12.24
N TYR A 63 -10.12 11.42 -10.96
CA TYR A 63 -10.64 10.47 -9.98
C TYR A 63 -12.04 10.87 -9.50
N LEU A 64 -12.24 12.15 -9.20
CA LEU A 64 -13.55 12.68 -8.76
C LEU A 64 -14.62 12.52 -9.84
N THR A 65 -14.23 12.61 -11.12
CA THR A 65 -15.15 12.44 -12.26
C THR A 65 -15.24 11.00 -12.76
N ASN A 66 -14.50 10.04 -12.19
CA ASN A 66 -14.49 8.66 -12.66
C ASN A 66 -15.82 7.95 -12.26
N PRO A 67 -16.59 7.43 -13.23
CA PRO A 67 -17.85 6.71 -12.95
C PRO A 67 -17.70 5.54 -11.98
N SER A 68 -16.57 4.81 -12.03
CA SER A 68 -16.32 3.63 -11.20
C SER A 68 -16.10 3.93 -9.72
N SER A 69 -15.66 5.15 -9.38
CA SER A 69 -15.50 5.61 -7.99
C SER A 69 -16.62 6.54 -7.53
N LYS A 70 -17.53 6.93 -8.43
CA LYS A 70 -18.61 7.87 -8.14
C LYS A 70 -19.45 7.44 -6.93
N SER A 71 -19.89 6.18 -6.89
CA SER A 71 -20.70 5.66 -5.79
C SER A 71 -19.99 5.69 -4.43
N LEU A 72 -18.68 5.44 -4.40
CA LEU A 72 -17.89 5.52 -3.17
C LEU A 72 -17.65 6.96 -2.74
N PHE A 73 -17.43 7.88 -3.68
CA PHE A 73 -17.33 9.30 -3.37
C PHE A 73 -18.66 9.86 -2.87
N GLU A 74 -19.79 9.45 -3.45
CA GLU A 74 -21.13 9.78 -2.95
C GLU A 74 -21.36 9.20 -1.56
N GLU A 75 -20.99 7.93 -1.30
CA GLU A 75 -21.05 7.32 0.03
C GLU A 75 -20.21 8.11 1.05
N LEU A 76 -18.96 8.44 0.72
CA LEU A 76 -18.09 9.20 1.60
C LEU A 76 -18.63 10.61 1.86
N ARG A 77 -18.99 11.33 0.80
CA ARG A 77 -19.38 12.75 0.82
C ARG A 77 -20.77 12.99 1.39
N GLU A 78 -21.75 12.14 1.06
CA GLU A 78 -23.16 12.38 1.36
C GLU A 78 -23.63 11.62 2.60
N LYS A 79 -22.92 10.56 3.01
CA LYS A 79 -23.30 9.75 4.18
C LYS A 79 -22.27 9.80 5.30
N ILE A 80 -21.02 9.44 5.01
CA ILE A 80 -20.01 9.24 6.06
C ILE A 80 -19.56 10.56 6.66
N LEU A 81 -19.12 11.51 5.84
CA LEU A 81 -18.59 12.79 6.33
C LEU A 81 -19.66 13.63 7.06
N PRO A 82 -20.92 13.76 6.59
CA PRO A 82 -21.95 14.48 7.33
C PRO A 82 -22.29 13.84 8.68
N GLN A 83 -22.34 12.50 8.75
CA GLN A 83 -22.56 11.79 10.01
C GLN A 83 -21.42 12.05 11.01
N LEU A 84 -20.18 12.06 10.53
CA LEU A 84 -19.02 12.32 11.37
C LEU A 84 -18.89 13.78 11.79
N GLU A 85 -19.23 14.73 10.91
CA GLU A 85 -19.32 16.16 11.24
C GLU A 85 -20.24 16.35 12.45
N TYR A 86 -21.41 15.72 12.45
CA TYR A 86 -22.38 15.82 13.54
C TYR A 86 -21.90 15.17 14.86
N ASN A 87 -21.20 14.04 14.78
CA ASN A 87 -20.82 13.25 15.96
C ASN A 87 -19.47 13.63 16.59
N SER A 88 -18.71 14.55 15.97
CA SER A 88 -17.33 14.83 16.36
C SER A 88 -17.18 16.12 17.17
N LYS A 89 -16.05 16.25 17.88
CA LYS A 89 -15.64 17.52 18.52
C LYS A 89 -15.48 18.62 17.46
N MET A 90 -15.68 19.88 17.87
CA MET A 90 -15.72 21.05 16.98
C MET A 90 -14.57 21.12 15.97
N ASP A 91 -13.31 20.93 16.40
CA ASP A 91 -12.15 21.05 15.51
C ASP A 91 -12.06 19.93 14.47
N VAL A 92 -12.45 18.71 14.84
CA VAL A 92 -12.48 17.54 13.93
C VAL A 92 -13.73 17.57 13.04
N SER A 93 -14.83 18.10 13.54
CA SER A 93 -16.06 18.35 12.79
C SER A 93 -15.80 19.32 11.63
N LEU A 94 -15.06 20.42 11.89
CA LEU A 94 -14.65 21.37 10.86
C LEU A 94 -13.78 20.70 9.78
N PHE A 95 -12.89 19.78 10.17
CA PHE A 95 -12.08 19.01 9.23
C PHE A 95 -12.92 18.14 8.29
N TYR A 96 -13.91 17.41 8.80
CA TYR A 96 -14.80 16.59 7.98
C TYR A 96 -15.66 17.44 7.03
N LYS A 97 -16.16 18.59 7.52
CA LYS A 97 -16.91 19.55 6.71
C LYS A 97 -16.05 20.11 5.57
N ALA A 98 -14.82 20.53 5.88
CA ALA A 98 -13.87 21.02 4.90
C ALA A 98 -13.58 19.97 3.82
N PHE A 99 -13.29 18.73 4.24
CA PHE A 99 -13.02 17.64 3.30
C PHE A 99 -14.21 17.35 2.37
N ALA A 100 -15.44 17.36 2.90
CA ALA A 100 -16.65 17.21 2.09
C ALA A 100 -16.81 18.37 1.07
N GLN A 101 -16.51 19.61 1.49
CA GLN A 101 -16.49 20.76 0.58
C GLN A 101 -15.45 20.59 -0.53
N TRP A 102 -14.25 20.10 -0.22
CA TRP A 102 -13.21 19.88 -1.22
C TRP A 102 -13.63 18.83 -2.26
N LEU A 103 -14.19 17.70 -1.83
CA LEU A 103 -14.67 16.63 -2.73
C LEU A 103 -15.79 17.12 -3.66
N SER A 104 -16.59 18.09 -3.23
CA SER A 104 -17.63 18.72 -4.05
C SER A 104 -17.09 19.68 -5.12
N ASN A 105 -15.80 20.01 -5.09
CA ASN A 105 -15.21 21.05 -5.93
C ASN A 105 -14.01 20.52 -6.74
N PRO A 106 -14.25 19.80 -7.85
CA PRO A 106 -13.17 19.25 -8.69
C PRO A 106 -12.20 20.31 -9.23
N LYS A 107 -12.65 21.58 -9.35
CA LYS A 107 -11.83 22.72 -9.81
C LYS A 107 -10.55 22.93 -9.00
N ILE A 108 -10.51 22.51 -7.73
CA ILE A 108 -9.32 22.56 -6.87
C ILE A 108 -8.15 21.79 -7.51
N CYS A 109 -8.44 20.77 -8.33
CA CYS A 109 -7.43 19.96 -9.00
C CYS A 109 -6.77 20.68 -10.19
N SER A 110 -7.31 21.79 -10.69
CA SER A 110 -6.70 22.49 -11.82
C SER A 110 -5.30 23.02 -11.48
N ALA A 111 -4.33 22.82 -12.37
CA ALA A 111 -2.95 23.32 -12.19
C ALA A 111 -2.89 24.85 -12.01
N SER A 112 -3.85 25.58 -12.59
CA SER A 112 -3.98 27.04 -12.50
C SER A 112 -4.89 27.50 -11.37
N PHE A 113 -5.39 26.60 -10.52
CA PHE A 113 -6.26 26.97 -9.40
C PHE A 113 -5.52 27.88 -8.40
N ARG A 114 -6.18 28.96 -7.98
CA ARG A 114 -5.64 29.98 -7.06
C ARG A 114 -6.63 30.46 -6.00
N ALA A 115 -7.93 30.19 -6.15
CA ALA A 115 -8.98 30.72 -5.29
C ALA A 115 -9.19 29.85 -4.02
N PHE A 116 -8.12 29.63 -3.26
CA PHE A 116 -8.15 28.78 -2.07
C PHE A 116 -8.98 29.40 -0.92
N ASP A 117 -9.00 30.72 -0.80
CA ASP A 117 -9.69 31.46 0.27
C ASP A 117 -11.22 31.19 0.36
N ASN A 118 -11.81 30.59 -0.68
CA ASN A 118 -13.22 30.20 -0.71
C ASN A 118 -13.51 28.85 -0.02
N PHE A 119 -12.47 28.17 0.48
CA PHE A 119 -12.56 26.83 1.05
C PHE A 119 -12.28 26.83 2.55
N LEU A 120 -12.99 25.98 3.28
CA LEU A 120 -12.68 25.73 4.69
C LEU A 120 -11.32 25.02 4.78
N LEU A 121 -10.52 25.42 5.78
CA LEU A 121 -9.17 24.90 6.01
C LEU A 121 -8.30 24.97 4.75
N ASP A 122 -8.41 26.06 4.00
CA ASP A 122 -7.71 26.31 2.74
C ASP A 122 -6.19 26.14 2.86
N HIS A 123 -5.60 26.57 3.98
CA HIS A 123 -4.17 26.43 4.26
C HIS A 123 -3.68 24.97 4.13
N LEU A 124 -4.51 23.97 4.47
CA LEU A 124 -4.17 22.56 4.31
C LEU A 124 -4.08 22.13 2.84
N LEU A 125 -5.00 22.65 1.99
CA LEU A 125 -4.91 22.46 0.54
C LEU A 125 -3.66 23.15 -0.03
N GLN A 126 -3.34 24.35 0.47
CA GLN A 126 -2.15 25.08 0.06
C GLN A 126 -0.86 24.32 0.41
N PHE A 127 -0.78 23.71 1.60
CA PHE A 127 0.33 22.82 1.97
C PHE A 127 0.46 21.63 1.02
N ILE A 128 -0.64 20.93 0.73
CA ILE A 128 -0.64 19.81 -0.23
C ILE A 128 -0.14 20.26 -1.61
N VAL A 129 -0.60 21.41 -2.10
CA VAL A 129 -0.21 21.96 -3.40
C VAL A 129 1.27 22.39 -3.42
N ALA A 130 1.81 22.80 -2.28
CA ALA A 130 3.23 23.10 -2.07
C ALA A 130 4.10 21.85 -1.85
N ASN A 131 3.51 20.64 -1.87
CA ASN A 131 4.16 19.37 -1.50
C ASN A 131 4.68 19.34 -0.05
N ASP A 132 4.00 20.07 0.84
CA ASP A 132 4.17 19.95 2.28
C ASP A 132 3.15 18.94 2.82
N PHE A 133 3.65 17.80 3.30
CA PHE A 133 2.84 16.65 3.74
C PHE A 133 3.05 16.33 5.22
N HIS A 134 3.42 17.31 6.04
CA HIS A 134 3.46 17.11 7.49
C HIS A 134 2.07 16.64 7.99
N PRO A 135 2.00 15.59 8.82
CA PRO A 135 0.73 15.06 9.29
C PRO A 135 0.03 16.06 10.21
N TRP A 136 -1.28 16.24 10.00
CA TRP A 136 -2.11 17.17 10.79
C TRP A 136 -2.63 16.44 12.03
N LEU A 137 -1.74 16.34 13.02
CA LEU A 137 -1.94 15.57 14.24
C LEU A 137 -3.06 16.15 15.14
N GLU A 138 -3.36 17.43 15.00
CA GLU A 138 -4.44 18.14 15.71
C GLU A 138 -5.83 17.54 15.46
N TYR A 139 -6.03 16.88 14.31
CA TYR A 139 -7.30 16.22 13.99
C TYR A 139 -7.36 14.77 14.49
N ILE A 140 -6.27 14.23 15.06
CA ILE A 140 -6.17 12.84 15.51
C ILE A 140 -6.21 12.79 17.03
N ASN A 141 -7.06 11.92 17.59
CA ASN A 141 -7.04 11.66 19.03
C ASN A 141 -5.86 10.75 19.41
N ILE A 142 -4.66 11.34 19.51
CA ILE A 142 -3.41 10.62 19.83
C ILE A 142 -3.51 9.88 21.17
N ASN A 143 -4.21 10.44 22.16
CA ASN A 143 -4.35 9.83 23.47
C ASN A 143 -5.16 8.53 23.41
N GLU A 144 -6.25 8.53 22.64
CA GLU A 144 -7.04 7.33 22.38
C GLU A 144 -6.25 6.31 21.56
N LEU A 145 -5.48 6.75 20.57
CA LEU A 145 -4.62 5.86 19.79
C LEU A 145 -3.54 5.19 20.66
N ARG A 146 -2.85 5.96 21.51
CA ARG A 146 -1.87 5.42 22.48
C ARG A 146 -2.52 4.44 23.44
N LYS A 147 -3.73 4.73 23.92
CA LYS A 147 -4.49 3.83 24.79
C LYS A 147 -4.79 2.51 24.08
N LYS A 148 -5.30 2.55 22.84
CA LYS A 148 -5.56 1.33 22.04
C LYS A 148 -4.28 0.52 21.80
N ILE A 149 -3.17 1.18 21.45
CA ILE A 149 -1.87 0.51 21.29
C ILE A 149 -1.41 -0.12 22.61
N SER A 150 -1.55 0.58 23.73
CA SER A 150 -1.20 0.04 25.05
C SER A 150 -2.06 -1.16 25.42
N ASP A 151 -3.36 -1.12 25.12
CA ASP A 151 -4.30 -2.21 25.38
C ASP A 151 -4.00 -3.43 24.48
N GLU A 152 -3.63 -3.21 23.22
CA GLU A 152 -3.16 -4.26 22.31
C GLU A 152 -1.82 -4.86 22.76
N GLN A 153 -0.87 -4.04 23.22
CA GLN A 153 0.40 -4.50 23.77
C GLN A 153 0.19 -5.34 25.03
N LYS A 154 -0.70 -4.91 25.94
CA LYS A 154 -1.08 -5.70 27.12
C LYS A 154 -1.72 -7.02 26.72
N LEU A 155 -2.57 -7.03 25.70
CA LEU A 155 -3.17 -8.25 25.17
C LEU A 155 -2.12 -9.19 24.55
N TYR A 156 -1.16 -8.65 23.80
CA TYR A 156 -0.05 -9.41 23.26
C TYR A 156 0.82 -10.02 24.37
N ILE A 157 1.17 -9.22 25.39
CA ILE A 157 1.90 -9.71 26.57
C ILE A 157 1.09 -10.80 27.30
N PHE A 158 -0.22 -10.59 27.45
CA PHE A 158 -1.12 -11.58 28.05
C PHE A 158 -1.14 -12.90 27.27
N ALA A 159 -1.29 -12.83 25.94
CA ALA A 159 -1.39 -14.00 25.07
C ALA A 159 -0.05 -14.74 24.92
N CYS A 160 1.08 -14.02 24.88
CA CYS A 160 2.39 -14.60 24.57
C CYS A 160 3.26 -14.90 25.81
N HIS A 161 3.06 -14.21 26.92
CA HIS A 161 3.96 -14.31 28.09
C HIS A 161 3.29 -14.77 29.39
N LEU A 162 1.96 -14.64 29.53
CA LEU A 162 1.26 -14.89 30.81
C LEU A 162 0.28 -16.09 30.76
N GLY A 163 0.38 -16.96 29.75
CA GLY A 163 -0.61 -17.98 29.40
C GLY A 163 -1.46 -18.59 30.53
N SER A 164 -2.76 -18.76 30.26
CA SER A 164 -3.75 -19.59 30.97
C SER A 164 -3.91 -19.45 32.50
N LEU A 165 -3.36 -18.42 33.15
CA LEU A 165 -3.52 -18.20 34.60
C LEU A 165 -4.77 -17.39 35.00
N VAL A 166 -5.62 -16.98 34.04
CA VAL A 166 -6.84 -16.21 34.33
C VAL A 166 -8.05 -16.88 33.69
N VAL A 167 -9.04 -17.21 34.53
CA VAL A 167 -10.25 -17.99 34.23
C VAL A 167 -11.20 -17.29 33.22
N ASN A 168 -10.99 -16.01 32.92
CA ASN A 168 -11.79 -15.27 31.93
C ASN A 168 -10.91 -14.27 31.13
N PRO A 169 -10.49 -14.60 29.90
CA PRO A 169 -9.80 -13.63 29.04
C PRO A 169 -10.76 -12.49 28.65
N PRO A 170 -10.28 -11.23 28.58
CA PRO A 170 -11.10 -10.13 28.07
C PRO A 170 -11.39 -10.37 26.58
N VAL A 171 -12.67 -10.56 26.24
CA VAL A 171 -13.13 -10.71 24.86
C VAL A 171 -13.10 -9.34 24.19
N ILE A 172 -11.96 -8.98 23.61
CA ILE A 172 -11.87 -7.83 22.71
C ILE A 172 -12.06 -8.35 21.29
N ARG A 173 -13.26 -8.15 20.73
CA ARG A 173 -13.52 -8.39 19.31
C ARG A 173 -12.72 -7.35 18.51
N ALA A 174 -11.70 -7.79 17.79
CA ALA A 174 -11.08 -6.95 16.76
C ALA A 174 -12.17 -6.49 15.77
N PRO A 175 -12.22 -5.20 15.38
CA PRO A 175 -13.16 -4.74 14.38
C PRO A 175 -12.92 -5.52 13.08
N GLN A 176 -13.88 -6.37 12.71
CA GLN A 176 -13.83 -7.12 11.48
C GLN A 176 -14.10 -6.17 10.32
N PHE A 177 -13.04 -5.73 9.64
CA PHE A 177 -13.17 -5.02 8.37
C PHE A 177 -13.58 -6.03 7.29
N GLY A 178 -14.84 -5.96 6.87
CA GLY A 178 -15.38 -6.84 5.82
C GLY A 178 -14.66 -6.63 4.49
N LYS A 179 -14.03 -7.68 3.96
CA LYS A 179 -13.40 -7.67 2.64
C LYS A 179 -14.45 -7.50 1.54
N ARG A 180 -14.59 -6.32 0.95
CA ARG A 180 -15.20 -6.18 -0.38
C ARG A 180 -14.16 -6.49 -1.45
N SER A 181 -13.85 -7.78 -1.63
CA SER A 181 -13.02 -8.25 -2.74
C SER A 181 -13.87 -8.36 -4.00
N GLN A 182 -14.15 -7.22 -4.65
CA GLN A 182 -14.71 -7.21 -6.01
C GLN A 182 -13.69 -6.55 -6.94
N ALA A 183 -13.09 -7.34 -7.82
CA ALA A 183 -12.30 -6.81 -8.92
C ALA A 183 -13.21 -6.01 -9.86
N LEU A 184 -12.76 -4.80 -10.20
CA LEU A 184 -13.54 -3.77 -10.88
C LEU A 184 -13.28 -3.77 -12.39
N PRO A 185 -14.23 -3.28 -13.20
CA PRO A 185 -14.02 -3.11 -14.63
C PRO A 185 -13.01 -2.01 -14.98
N TYR A 186 -12.41 -2.16 -16.17
CA TYR A 186 -11.34 -1.35 -16.76
C TYR A 186 -11.50 0.17 -16.54
N PRO A 187 -10.46 0.91 -16.08
CA PRO A 187 -10.47 2.36 -16.13
C PRO A 187 -10.37 2.83 -17.58
N VAL A 188 -11.33 3.63 -18.05
CA VAL A 188 -11.25 4.24 -19.40
C VAL A 188 -10.04 5.16 -19.46
N ILE A 189 -9.00 4.73 -20.18
CA ILE A 189 -7.74 5.46 -20.35
C ILE A 189 -7.99 6.60 -21.36
N PRO A 190 -7.62 7.86 -21.05
CA PRO A 190 -7.64 8.93 -22.04
C PRO A 190 -6.64 8.63 -23.17
N LEU A 191 -7.09 8.70 -24.43
CA LEU A 191 -6.25 8.54 -25.61
C LEU A 191 -5.13 9.59 -25.61
N HIS A 192 -3.92 9.19 -25.24
CA HIS A 192 -2.68 9.97 -25.38
C HIS A 192 -1.73 9.22 -26.32
N PRO A 193 -1.02 9.88 -27.25
CA PRO A 193 -0.15 9.21 -28.23
C PRO A 193 0.98 8.37 -27.61
N THR A 194 1.30 8.56 -26.33
CA THR A 194 2.30 7.78 -25.58
C THR A 194 1.69 6.78 -24.59
N LEU A 195 0.37 6.69 -24.47
CA LEU A 195 -0.31 5.70 -23.63
C LEU A 195 -0.70 4.47 -24.46
N PRO A 196 -0.70 3.28 -23.84
CA PRO A 196 -1.14 2.05 -24.49
C PRO A 196 -2.59 2.20 -24.97
N ARG A 197 -2.81 2.00 -26.27
CA ARG A 197 -4.15 2.03 -26.85
C ARG A 197 -4.94 0.83 -26.36
N GLU A 198 -6.24 1.04 -26.09
CA GLU A 198 -7.15 -0.06 -25.83
C GLU A 198 -7.05 -1.07 -26.98
N VAL A 199 -6.83 -2.35 -26.66
CA VAL A 199 -6.81 -3.40 -27.68
C VAL A 199 -8.24 -3.50 -28.25
N PRO A 200 -8.44 -3.27 -29.56
CA PRO A 200 -9.72 -3.50 -30.18
C PRO A 200 -10.06 -4.98 -29.99
N PHE A 201 -11.16 -5.23 -29.29
CA PHE A 201 -11.63 -6.56 -28.97
C PHE A 201 -13.14 -6.54 -29.13
N ASP A 202 -13.59 -6.85 -30.35
CA ASP A 202 -15.00 -6.89 -30.72
C ASP A 202 -15.51 -8.34 -30.79
N LEU A 203 -16.78 -8.50 -31.12
CA LEU A 203 -17.41 -9.81 -31.22
C LEU A 203 -16.75 -10.72 -32.27
N SER A 204 -16.20 -10.16 -33.35
CA SER A 204 -15.55 -10.93 -34.42
C SER A 204 -14.24 -11.54 -33.93
N ILE A 205 -13.46 -10.76 -33.17
CA ILE A 205 -12.22 -11.20 -32.52
C ILE A 205 -12.53 -12.19 -31.41
N ALA A 206 -13.58 -11.95 -30.61
CA ALA A 206 -13.98 -12.81 -29.51
C ALA A 206 -14.47 -14.20 -29.97
N CYS A 207 -15.13 -14.28 -31.13
CA CYS A 207 -15.63 -15.54 -31.69
C CYS A 207 -14.58 -16.34 -32.47
N ASP A 208 -13.43 -15.75 -32.81
CA ASP A 208 -12.32 -16.44 -33.45
C ASP A 208 -11.27 -16.83 -32.41
N SER A 209 -11.13 -18.14 -32.18
CA SER A 209 -10.24 -18.68 -31.15
C SER A 209 -8.75 -18.30 -31.34
N ARG A 210 -8.26 -18.14 -32.58
CA ARG A 210 -6.87 -17.73 -32.84
C ARG A 210 -6.68 -16.23 -32.63
N HIS A 211 -7.61 -15.42 -33.12
CA HIS A 211 -7.54 -13.97 -32.99
C HIS A 211 -7.81 -13.50 -31.55
N CYS A 212 -8.60 -14.26 -30.78
CA CYS A 212 -8.80 -14.07 -29.34
C CYS A 212 -7.56 -14.46 -28.51
N LEU A 213 -6.98 -15.64 -28.78
CA LEU A 213 -5.86 -16.17 -27.99
C LEU A 213 -4.58 -15.36 -28.16
N THR A 214 -4.29 -14.84 -29.35
CA THR A 214 -3.04 -14.15 -29.66
C THR A 214 -2.75 -12.93 -28.76
N PRO A 215 -3.64 -11.92 -28.65
CA PRO A 215 -3.43 -10.78 -27.76
C PRO A 215 -3.43 -11.19 -26.28
N TYR A 216 -4.28 -12.14 -25.91
CA TYR A 216 -4.36 -12.67 -24.55
C TYR A 216 -3.05 -13.33 -24.11
N ALA A 217 -2.53 -14.27 -24.92
CA ALA A 217 -1.28 -14.97 -24.67
C ALA A 217 -0.07 -14.02 -24.61
N SER A 218 -0.07 -12.96 -25.43
CA SER A 218 1.00 -11.96 -25.40
C SER A 218 1.05 -11.21 -24.07
N HIS A 219 -0.10 -10.76 -23.56
CA HIS A 219 -0.16 -10.07 -22.27
C HIS A 219 0.16 -11.00 -21.11
N LEU A 220 -0.36 -12.24 -21.14
CA LEU A 220 -0.05 -13.23 -20.11
C LEU A 220 1.45 -13.57 -20.05
N ARG A 221 2.11 -13.70 -21.21
CA ARG A 221 3.55 -13.92 -21.28
C ARG A 221 4.34 -12.76 -20.65
N ALA A 222 3.99 -11.52 -20.98
CA ALA A 222 4.66 -10.34 -20.43
C ALA A 222 4.51 -10.25 -18.90
N ILE A 223 3.33 -10.61 -18.37
CA ILE A 223 3.13 -10.69 -16.92
C ILE A 223 3.98 -11.80 -16.30
N ASN A 224 4.04 -12.98 -16.91
CA ASN A 224 4.84 -14.08 -16.38
C ASN A 224 6.34 -13.75 -16.38
N GLU A 225 6.82 -13.03 -17.40
CA GLU A 225 8.18 -12.50 -17.43
C GLU A 225 8.42 -11.48 -16.30
N ALA A 226 7.50 -10.53 -16.11
CA ALA A 226 7.57 -9.58 -15.00
C ALA A 226 7.59 -10.28 -13.62
N ALA A 227 6.79 -11.34 -13.47
CA ALA A 227 6.78 -12.14 -12.26
C ALA A 227 8.13 -12.83 -12.01
N ARG A 228 8.78 -13.38 -13.04
CA ARG A 228 10.13 -13.97 -12.91
C ARG A 228 11.18 -12.95 -12.51
N VAL A 229 11.13 -11.75 -13.10
CA VAL A 229 12.02 -10.64 -12.73
C VAL A 229 11.78 -10.24 -11.27
N PHE A 230 10.52 -10.20 -10.81
CA PHE A 230 10.20 -9.94 -9.41
C PHE A 230 10.77 -11.01 -8.48
N VAL A 231 10.63 -12.29 -8.81
CA VAL A 231 11.18 -13.39 -8.00
C VAL A 231 12.71 -13.31 -7.93
N GLY A 232 13.39 -13.10 -9.06
CA GLY A 232 14.84 -12.92 -9.05
C GLY A 232 15.30 -11.68 -8.28
N ALA A 233 14.51 -10.60 -8.29
CA ALA A 233 14.79 -9.42 -7.47
C ALA A 233 14.56 -9.69 -5.98
N LYS A 234 13.55 -10.50 -5.63
CA LYS A 234 13.31 -10.95 -4.26
C LYS A 234 14.52 -11.69 -3.72
N ASP A 235 15.04 -12.67 -4.44
CA ASP A 235 16.22 -13.43 -4.01
C ASP A 235 17.43 -12.51 -3.78
N GLN A 236 17.61 -11.48 -4.62
CA GLN A 236 18.67 -10.49 -4.44
C GLN A 236 18.48 -9.60 -3.22
N ILE A 237 17.25 -9.26 -2.86
CA ILE A 237 16.97 -8.52 -1.63
C ILE A 237 17.23 -9.39 -0.40
N GLU A 238 16.87 -10.67 -0.44
CA GLU A 238 17.15 -11.62 0.64
C GLU A 238 18.66 -11.77 0.87
N MET A 239 19.47 -11.89 -0.20
CA MET A 239 20.94 -11.88 -0.06
C MET A 239 21.47 -10.60 0.59
N LEU A 240 20.91 -9.42 0.25
CA LEU A 240 21.31 -8.15 0.85
C LEU A 240 20.89 -8.04 2.32
N ASP A 241 19.74 -8.59 2.68
CA ASP A 241 19.24 -8.66 4.06
C ASP A 241 20.12 -9.62 4.90
N ASP A 242 20.52 -10.76 4.35
CA ASP A 242 21.45 -11.68 4.99
C ASP A 242 22.84 -11.05 5.20
N GLU A 243 23.35 -10.33 4.20
CA GLU A 243 24.60 -9.56 4.32
C GLU A 243 24.50 -8.50 5.44
N TYR A 244 23.38 -7.78 5.51
CA TYR A 244 23.14 -6.78 6.56
C TYR A 244 23.15 -7.40 7.96
N VAL A 245 22.45 -8.53 8.14
CA VAL A 245 22.41 -9.27 9.41
C VAL A 245 23.79 -9.80 9.75
N GLY A 246 24.56 -10.24 8.76
CA GLY A 246 25.95 -10.68 8.91
C GLY A 246 26.89 -9.62 9.49
N TYR A 247 26.61 -8.33 9.29
CA TYR A 247 27.39 -7.23 9.90
C TYR A 247 27.05 -6.96 11.37
N TYR A 248 25.89 -7.41 11.85
CA TYR A 248 25.39 -7.06 13.18
C TYR A 248 26.29 -7.53 14.34
N PRO A 249 26.86 -8.75 14.32
CA PRO A 249 27.79 -9.21 15.35
C PRO A 249 29.05 -8.35 15.48
N ASP A 250 29.53 -7.79 14.37
CA ASP A 250 30.77 -7.02 14.30
C ASP A 250 30.58 -5.54 14.67
N LEU A 251 29.34 -5.08 14.82
CA LEU A 251 29.01 -3.67 15.12
C LEU A 251 29.56 -3.24 16.49
N TYR A 252 29.68 -4.18 17.42
CA TYR A 252 30.25 -3.98 18.73
C TYR A 252 31.33 -5.03 19.02
N THR A 253 32.58 -4.58 19.09
CA THR A 253 33.70 -5.45 19.47
C THR A 253 34.11 -5.19 20.90
N LYS A 254 34.50 -6.24 21.62
CA LYS A 254 35.09 -6.09 22.95
C LYS A 254 36.46 -5.39 22.82
N SER A 255 36.67 -4.35 23.62
CA SER A 255 37.94 -3.65 23.73
C SER A 255 38.27 -3.37 25.20
N ALA A 256 39.55 -3.32 25.54
CA ALA A 256 39.98 -2.90 26.86
C ALA A 256 39.94 -1.37 26.95
N ALA A 257 39.32 -0.83 28.00
CA ALA A 257 39.34 0.59 28.32
C ALA A 257 39.73 0.79 29.78
N GLU A 258 40.50 1.84 30.05
CA GLU A 258 40.85 2.25 31.40
C GLU A 258 39.74 3.12 31.98
N LEU A 259 39.14 2.66 33.08
CA LEU A 259 38.21 3.45 33.87
C LEU A 259 38.90 3.92 35.15
N ALA A 260 38.89 5.24 35.35
CA ALA A 260 39.25 5.83 36.63
C ALA A 260 38.11 5.60 37.63
N ILE A 261 38.37 4.82 38.67
CA ILE A 261 37.47 4.61 39.80
C ILE A 261 37.98 5.40 41.00
N VAL A 262 37.07 6.08 41.68
CA VAL A 262 37.36 6.79 42.93
C VAL A 262 37.00 5.87 44.10
N LEU A 263 38.02 5.36 44.77
CA LEU A 263 37.86 4.56 45.97
C LEU A 263 37.61 5.50 47.15
N LYS A 264 36.37 5.51 47.65
CA LYS A 264 35.99 6.24 48.85
C LYS A 264 36.12 5.33 50.06
N CYS A 265 36.73 5.84 51.12
CA CYS A 265 36.88 5.11 52.36
C CYS A 265 35.54 4.98 53.09
N GLY A 266 35.13 3.75 53.40
CA GLY A 266 33.93 3.46 54.17
C GLY A 266 34.17 3.66 55.67
N THR A 267 33.22 4.29 56.36
CA THR A 267 33.30 4.64 57.79
C THR A 267 33.08 3.45 58.75
N ALA A 268 33.09 2.21 58.25
CA ALA A 268 32.66 1.03 59.03
C ALA A 268 33.62 0.66 60.17
N PHE A 269 34.91 0.99 60.07
CA PHE A 269 35.88 0.76 61.14
C PHE A 269 36.74 2.01 61.26
N GLY A 270 36.44 2.83 62.27
CA GLY A 270 37.04 4.13 62.48
C GLY A 270 38.56 4.04 62.56
N ASN A 271 39.23 4.45 61.48
CA ASN A 271 40.44 5.27 61.52
C ASN A 271 40.72 5.93 60.16
N LYS A 272 41.25 7.16 60.29
CA LYS A 272 41.55 8.19 59.30
C LYS A 272 42.10 7.68 57.95
N CYS A 273 41.25 7.60 56.95
CA CYS A 273 41.67 7.64 55.56
C CYS A 273 41.66 9.10 55.09
N ALA A 274 42.82 9.61 54.66
CA ALA A 274 43.02 11.04 54.49
C ALA A 274 42.26 11.63 53.28
N HIS A 275 42.20 10.96 52.13
CA HIS A 275 41.48 11.44 50.94
C HIS A 275 41.05 10.27 50.02
N PRO A 276 39.99 10.44 49.20
CA PRO A 276 39.63 9.47 48.16
C PRO A 276 40.79 9.27 47.19
N THR A 277 41.15 8.01 46.90
CA THR A 277 42.21 7.67 45.94
C THR A 277 41.58 7.33 44.59
N THR A 278 42.11 7.91 43.51
CA THR A 278 41.73 7.53 42.14
C THR A 278 42.64 6.38 41.70
N SER A 279 42.04 5.28 41.27
CA SER A 279 42.73 4.11 40.73
C SER A 279 42.20 3.81 39.33
N THR A 280 43.07 3.36 38.43
CA THR A 280 42.69 2.96 37.07
C THR A 280 42.47 1.46 37.01
N VAL A 281 41.29 1.04 36.56
CA VAL A 281 40.95 -0.36 36.33
C VAL A 281 40.71 -0.59 34.85
N ILE A 282 41.34 -1.63 34.30
CA ILE A 282 41.09 -2.06 32.93
C ILE A 282 39.79 -2.86 32.91
N VAL A 283 38.81 -2.37 32.18
CA VAL A 283 37.53 -3.04 31.97
C VAL A 283 37.35 -3.42 30.51
N THR A 284 36.62 -4.49 30.27
CA THR A 284 36.19 -4.84 28.91
C THR A 284 34.94 -4.02 28.58
N VAL A 285 35.04 -3.15 27.58
CA VAL A 285 33.92 -2.34 27.07
C VAL A 285 33.56 -2.77 25.65
N SER A 286 32.27 -2.69 25.33
CA SER A 286 31.78 -2.84 23.96
C SER A 286 32.05 -1.55 23.19
N ARG A 287 32.98 -1.60 22.23
CA ARG A 287 33.31 -0.48 21.37
C ARG A 287 32.52 -0.57 20.07
N TYR A 288 31.81 0.51 19.76
CA TYR A 288 31.10 0.68 18.50
C TYR A 288 32.07 0.82 17.33
N GLN A 289 31.81 0.09 16.24
CA GLN A 289 32.64 0.09 15.04
C GLN A 289 31.99 0.91 13.92
N THR A 290 32.45 2.15 13.75
CA THR A 290 31.96 3.08 12.71
C THR A 290 32.21 2.57 11.29
N SER A 291 33.26 1.78 11.07
CA SER A 291 33.52 1.13 9.78
C SER A 291 32.47 0.08 9.42
N VAL A 292 31.94 -0.64 10.42
CA VAL A 292 30.86 -1.63 10.23
C VAL A 292 29.53 -0.91 10.01
N GLU A 293 29.26 0.15 10.77
CA GLU A 293 28.10 1.03 10.52
C GLU A 293 28.08 1.57 9.09
N ALA A 294 29.23 2.02 8.57
CA ALA A 294 29.33 2.52 7.19
C ALA A 294 28.99 1.44 6.16
N LYS A 295 29.45 0.19 6.35
CA LYS A 295 29.08 -0.95 5.50
C LYS A 295 27.58 -1.26 5.59
N MET A 296 27.00 -1.23 6.79
CA MET A 296 25.56 -1.43 7.00
C MET A 296 24.72 -0.34 6.32
N LYS A 297 25.14 0.94 6.39
CA LYS A 297 24.48 2.04 5.66
C LYS A 297 24.57 1.87 4.15
N ALA A 298 25.75 1.51 3.63
CA ALA A 298 25.95 1.27 2.20
C ALA A 298 25.12 0.09 1.69
N ASN A 299 25.04 -1.01 2.44
CA ASN A 299 24.18 -2.15 2.11
C ASN A 299 22.69 -1.74 2.09
N ARG A 300 22.22 -0.98 3.10
CA ARG A 300 20.83 -0.47 3.10
C ARG A 300 20.52 0.42 1.89
N GLN A 301 21.47 1.27 1.48
CA GLN A 301 21.30 2.09 0.28
C GLN A 301 21.21 1.21 -0.98
N LYS A 302 22.13 0.25 -1.15
CA LYS A 302 22.09 -0.71 -2.27
C LYS A 302 20.77 -1.46 -2.32
N ARG A 303 20.26 -1.91 -1.17
CA ARG A 303 18.95 -2.55 -1.04
C ARG A 303 17.83 -1.62 -1.51
N SER A 304 17.82 -0.37 -1.06
CA SER A 304 16.84 0.64 -1.46
C SER A 304 16.88 0.92 -2.97
N ASP A 305 18.07 1.11 -3.54
CA ASP A 305 18.26 1.37 -4.97
C ASP A 305 17.79 0.18 -5.82
N LYS A 306 18.11 -1.05 -5.40
CA LYS A 306 17.68 -2.27 -6.07
C LYS A 306 16.15 -2.41 -6.07
N LEU A 307 15.53 -2.10 -4.94
CA LEU A 307 14.08 -2.13 -4.76
C LEU A 307 13.40 -1.09 -5.65
N ALA A 308 13.86 0.16 -5.63
CA ALA A 308 13.35 1.25 -6.47
C ALA A 308 13.49 0.95 -7.97
N SER A 309 14.66 0.45 -8.38
CA SER A 309 14.92 0.02 -9.77
C SER A 309 13.96 -1.08 -10.22
N THR A 310 13.72 -2.07 -9.36
CA THR A 310 12.79 -3.18 -9.64
C THR A 310 11.36 -2.67 -9.81
N TYR A 311 10.92 -1.76 -8.94
CA TYR A 311 9.55 -1.22 -8.99
C TYR A 311 9.28 -0.33 -10.18
N SER A 312 10.23 0.55 -10.51
CA SER A 312 10.12 1.42 -11.69
C SER A 312 9.98 0.63 -13.00
N LYS A 313 10.61 -0.54 -13.09
CA LYS A 313 10.57 -1.39 -14.29
C LYS A 313 9.31 -2.25 -14.37
N LEU A 314 8.80 -2.73 -13.24
CA LEU A 314 7.78 -3.77 -13.23
C LEU A 314 6.36 -3.24 -13.16
N PHE A 315 6.05 -2.26 -12.31
CA PHE A 315 4.64 -2.01 -11.96
C PHE A 315 3.82 -1.35 -13.06
N GLU A 316 4.34 -0.34 -13.73
CA GLU A 316 3.58 0.36 -14.77
C GLU A 316 3.25 -0.58 -15.93
N GLN A 317 4.24 -1.32 -16.44
CA GLN A 317 4.04 -2.27 -17.54
C GLN A 317 3.18 -3.48 -17.13
N THR A 318 3.37 -4.02 -15.93
CA THR A 318 2.56 -5.14 -15.43
C THR A 318 1.10 -4.72 -15.27
N SER A 319 0.85 -3.56 -14.67
CA SER A 319 -0.52 -3.06 -14.45
C SER A 319 -1.29 -2.89 -15.77
N LEU A 320 -0.60 -2.43 -16.81
CA LEU A 320 -1.13 -2.35 -18.15
C LEU A 320 -1.52 -3.72 -18.71
N HIS A 321 -0.63 -4.70 -18.62
CA HIS A 321 -0.89 -6.04 -19.13
C HIS A 321 -2.03 -6.72 -18.37
N CYS A 322 -2.10 -6.56 -17.04
CA CYS A 322 -3.24 -7.01 -16.23
C CYS A 322 -4.55 -6.39 -16.71
N ALA A 323 -4.59 -5.06 -16.85
CA ALA A 323 -5.79 -4.36 -17.27
C ALA A 323 -6.28 -4.81 -18.65
N ASN A 324 -5.36 -5.07 -19.59
CA ASN A 324 -5.72 -5.58 -20.91
C ASN A 324 -6.27 -7.01 -20.86
N LEU A 325 -5.70 -7.91 -20.06
CA LEU A 325 -6.25 -9.26 -19.85
C LEU A 325 -7.65 -9.21 -19.23
N GLU A 326 -7.82 -8.39 -18.19
CA GLU A 326 -9.12 -8.20 -17.53
C GLU A 326 -10.16 -7.64 -18.51
N ASN A 327 -9.79 -6.66 -19.33
CA ASN A 327 -10.68 -6.08 -20.34
C ASN A 327 -11.13 -7.10 -21.39
N ILE A 328 -10.21 -7.92 -21.90
CA ILE A 328 -10.53 -9.01 -22.83
C ILE A 328 -11.63 -9.91 -22.23
N VAL A 329 -11.43 -10.34 -20.98
CA VAL A 329 -12.35 -11.25 -20.29
C VAL A 329 -13.69 -10.57 -19.96
N ILE A 330 -13.68 -9.29 -19.59
CA ILE A 330 -14.91 -8.51 -19.36
C ILE A 330 -15.72 -8.39 -20.64
N LYS A 331 -15.09 -8.07 -21.77
CA LYS A 331 -15.76 -7.94 -23.07
C LYS A 331 -16.32 -9.28 -23.53
N MET A 332 -15.56 -10.37 -23.40
CA MET A 332 -16.06 -11.72 -23.67
C MET A 332 -17.30 -12.05 -22.82
N TYR A 333 -17.24 -11.76 -21.53
CA TYR A 333 -18.36 -11.98 -20.62
C TYR A 333 -19.58 -11.10 -20.97
N GLY A 334 -19.36 -9.84 -21.33
CA GLY A 334 -20.40 -8.91 -21.77
C GLY A 334 -21.06 -9.36 -23.08
N HIS A 335 -20.27 -9.82 -24.05
CA HIS A 335 -20.80 -10.43 -25.27
C HIS A 335 -21.67 -11.66 -24.94
N MET A 336 -21.24 -12.50 -23.99
CA MET A 336 -22.01 -13.67 -23.56
C MET A 336 -23.35 -13.30 -22.89
N GLN A 337 -23.40 -12.22 -22.11
CA GLN A 337 -24.64 -11.75 -21.46
C GLN A 337 -25.64 -11.13 -22.42
N GLY A 338 -25.20 -10.62 -23.58
CA GLY A 338 -26.05 -9.96 -24.58
C GLY A 338 -26.79 -10.91 -25.53
N PHE A 339 -26.62 -12.23 -25.39
CA PHE A 339 -27.28 -13.22 -26.25
C PHE A 339 -28.50 -13.83 -25.57
N ASP A 340 -29.69 -13.49 -26.06
CA ASP A 340 -30.88 -14.31 -25.88
C ASP A 340 -30.80 -15.56 -26.78
N SER A 341 -31.61 -16.57 -26.45
CA SER A 341 -31.65 -17.94 -26.99
C SER A 341 -31.69 -18.12 -28.52
N SER A 342 -31.72 -17.05 -29.32
CA SER A 342 -31.77 -17.06 -30.78
C SER A 342 -30.41 -17.09 -31.49
N THR A 343 -29.27 -16.98 -30.78
CA THR A 343 -27.93 -16.95 -31.42
C THR A 343 -26.98 -18.07 -30.94
N ALA A 344 -27.45 -19.32 -31.05
CA ALA A 344 -26.75 -20.51 -30.53
C ALA A 344 -25.30 -20.69 -31.06
N LEU A 345 -25.00 -20.24 -32.29
CA LEU A 345 -23.67 -20.37 -32.89
C LEU A 345 -22.64 -19.45 -32.23
N HIS A 346 -22.94 -18.15 -32.08
CA HIS A 346 -22.05 -17.18 -31.44
C HIS A 346 -21.82 -17.52 -29.96
N ALA A 347 -22.87 -17.95 -29.25
CA ALA A 347 -22.76 -18.42 -27.87
C ALA A 347 -21.91 -19.70 -27.73
N LYS A 348 -21.85 -20.56 -28.75
CA LYS A 348 -20.94 -21.72 -28.78
C LYS A 348 -19.50 -21.28 -29.01
N LEU A 349 -19.25 -20.44 -30.02
CA LEU A 349 -17.92 -19.93 -30.36
C LEU A 349 -17.28 -19.16 -29.20
N LEU A 350 -18.04 -18.31 -28.51
CA LEU A 350 -17.56 -17.59 -27.32
C LEU A 350 -17.22 -18.52 -26.16
N ARG A 351 -18.00 -19.57 -25.94
CA ARG A 351 -17.69 -20.58 -24.90
C ARG A 351 -16.43 -21.36 -25.23
N ASP A 352 -16.25 -21.74 -26.50
CA ASP A 352 -15.05 -22.45 -26.94
C ASP A 352 -13.81 -21.55 -26.84
N ALA A 353 -13.91 -20.27 -27.22
CA ALA A 353 -12.85 -19.29 -27.01
C ALA A 353 -12.54 -19.07 -25.53
N GLY A 354 -13.55 -18.93 -24.67
CA GLY A 354 -13.39 -18.77 -23.22
C GLY A 354 -12.69 -19.96 -22.57
N ARG A 355 -13.03 -21.18 -22.99
CA ARG A 355 -12.34 -22.42 -22.56
C ARG A 355 -10.87 -22.42 -22.96
N ILE A 356 -10.56 -22.02 -24.19
CA ILE A 356 -9.17 -21.92 -24.67
C ILE A 356 -8.37 -20.94 -23.82
N LEU A 357 -8.93 -19.76 -23.52
CA LEU A 357 -8.26 -18.79 -22.64
C LEU A 357 -8.10 -19.32 -21.22
N PHE A 358 -9.11 -20.01 -20.68
CA PHE A 358 -9.06 -20.58 -19.34
C PHE A 358 -7.91 -21.60 -19.23
N TYR A 359 -7.88 -22.59 -20.13
CA TYR A 359 -6.84 -23.62 -20.13
C TYR A 359 -5.46 -23.06 -20.45
N HIS A 360 -5.35 -22.05 -21.32
CA HIS A 360 -4.10 -21.36 -21.58
C HIS A 360 -3.58 -20.65 -20.31
N SER A 361 -4.48 -20.04 -19.53
CA SER A 361 -4.14 -19.39 -18.26
C SER A 361 -3.64 -20.39 -17.24
N THR A 362 -4.39 -21.48 -17.03
CA THR A 362 -4.03 -22.49 -16.03
C THR A 362 -2.78 -23.28 -16.38
N SER A 363 -2.44 -23.40 -17.67
CA SER A 363 -1.21 -24.08 -18.12
C SER A 363 0.01 -23.15 -18.13
N SER A 364 -0.19 -21.83 -18.25
CA SER A 364 0.91 -20.86 -18.35
C SER A 364 1.30 -20.24 -17.01
N ILE A 365 0.42 -20.31 -16.00
CA ILE A 365 0.67 -19.74 -14.66
C ILE A 365 1.10 -20.86 -13.72
N THR A 366 2.30 -20.74 -13.13
CA THR A 366 2.80 -21.67 -12.12
C THR A 366 2.75 -21.05 -10.72
N SER A 367 3.16 -21.81 -9.70
CA SER A 367 3.27 -21.32 -8.33
C SER A 367 4.24 -20.14 -8.19
N LEU A 368 5.22 -20.00 -9.10
CA LEU A 368 6.19 -18.90 -9.12
C LEU A 368 5.55 -17.58 -9.58
N GLU A 369 4.65 -17.61 -10.57
CA GLU A 369 3.96 -16.40 -10.99
C GLU A 369 2.88 -15.96 -9.98
N MET A 370 2.31 -16.92 -9.23
CA MET A 370 1.31 -16.64 -8.18
C MET A 370 1.86 -15.92 -6.93
N ILE A 371 3.18 -15.92 -6.72
CA ILE A 371 3.79 -15.18 -5.60
C ILE A 371 4.00 -13.71 -5.92
N PHE A 372 3.84 -13.28 -7.19
CA PHE A 372 3.92 -11.88 -7.58
C PHE A 372 2.64 -11.13 -7.20
N PRO A 373 2.65 -10.25 -6.17
CA PRO A 373 1.41 -9.72 -5.61
C PRO A 373 0.66 -8.76 -6.53
N ALA A 374 1.35 -8.12 -7.49
CA ALA A 374 0.74 -7.16 -8.41
C ALA A 374 -0.26 -7.79 -9.41
N VAL A 375 -0.21 -9.11 -9.59
CA VAL A 375 -1.00 -9.84 -10.60
C VAL A 375 -1.94 -10.88 -9.99
N ALA A 376 -1.81 -11.17 -8.70
CA ALA A 376 -2.58 -12.21 -8.02
C ALA A 376 -4.10 -11.96 -8.09
N ASP A 377 -4.53 -10.71 -7.89
CA ASP A 377 -5.94 -10.33 -7.97
C ASP A 377 -6.48 -10.43 -9.40
N SER A 378 -5.68 -10.03 -10.39
CA SER A 378 -6.02 -10.13 -11.81
C SER A 378 -6.17 -11.58 -12.26
N TYR A 379 -5.27 -12.48 -11.85
CA TYR A 379 -5.41 -13.91 -12.11
C TYR A 379 -6.67 -14.50 -11.48
N GLY A 380 -6.94 -14.14 -10.22
CA GLY A 380 -8.17 -14.55 -9.54
C GLY A 380 -9.42 -14.08 -10.29
N PHE A 381 -9.44 -12.83 -10.75
CA PHE A 381 -10.54 -12.27 -11.53
C PHE A 381 -10.74 -12.98 -12.86
N ILE A 382 -9.66 -13.15 -13.63
CA ILE A 382 -9.71 -13.77 -14.97
C ILE A 382 -10.22 -15.20 -14.87
N LEU A 383 -9.67 -16.01 -13.96
CA LEU A 383 -10.12 -17.39 -13.75
C LEU A 383 -11.58 -17.45 -13.29
N ALA A 384 -11.99 -16.55 -12.39
CA ALA A 384 -13.37 -16.49 -11.91
C ALA A 384 -14.37 -16.04 -12.98
N LYS A 385 -13.96 -15.21 -13.93
CA LYS A 385 -14.81 -14.74 -15.02
C LYS A 385 -14.88 -15.70 -16.20
N LEU A 386 -13.77 -16.33 -16.57
CA LEU A 386 -13.73 -17.36 -17.61
C LEU A 386 -14.40 -18.67 -17.16
N GLY A 387 -14.49 -18.91 -15.85
CA GLY A 387 -15.21 -20.04 -15.28
C GLY A 387 -16.73 -19.85 -15.13
N LYS A 388 -17.26 -18.66 -15.42
CA LYS A 388 -18.70 -18.38 -15.51
C LYS A 388 -19.15 -18.46 -16.95
#